data_AF-A0A1C6CKN2-F1
#
_entry.id   AF-A0A1C6CKN2-F1
#
_cell.length_a   1.000
_cell.length_b   1.000
_cell.length_c   1.000
_cell.angle_alpha   90.00
_cell.angle_beta   90.00
_cell.angle_gamma   90.00
#
_symmetry.space_group_name_H-M   'P 1'
#
loop_
_entity.id
_entity.type
_entity.pdbx_description
1 polymer ?
#
loop_
_entity_poly.entity_id
_entity_poly.type
_entity_poly.pdbx_seq_one_letter_code
_entity_poly.pdbx_strand_id
1 'polypeptide(L)'
;MKKFWNFIKNEDTSETELLFNGPISEDTWWGDEVTPALFRDELSKVSGNLTVWLNSPGGDVFAASQIYSMLKNHKGKVTVKIDGIAASAASVVAMAGDETLIAPTAMMMIHDPSTSAMGNKADMEKAIELLEEVKESIINAYETKSHLSRNKIAKLMSDETWLNAKKAHEMGFVDGILFAENKKPFPPEEGEEEPDEDEKKEDTLTAMTYSKSKNLSAFLSKVSASAEPVKGTPIDQLEKRLALLKY
;
A
#
# COMPACT_ATOMS: atom_id res chain seq x y z
N MET A 1 -19.50 17.62 -4.40
CA MET A 1 -18.76 16.61 -3.62
C MET A 1 -19.17 15.23 -4.11
N LYS A 2 -18.24 14.47 -4.69
CA LYS A 2 -18.51 13.10 -5.12
C LYS A 2 -18.32 12.20 -3.90
N LYS A 3 -19.37 11.47 -3.51
CA LYS A 3 -19.23 10.44 -2.48
C LYS A 3 -18.28 9.35 -2.98
N PHE A 4 -17.27 9.03 -2.17
CA PHE A 4 -16.37 7.89 -2.37
C PHE A 4 -16.81 6.66 -1.57
N TRP A 5 -18.00 6.71 -0.95
CA TRP A 5 -18.54 5.59 -0.19
C TRP A 5 -20.00 5.29 -0.54
N ASN A 6 -20.39 4.02 -0.40
CA ASN A 6 -21.77 3.58 -0.53
C ASN A 6 -22.05 2.40 0.39
N PHE A 7 -23.08 2.51 1.24
CA PHE A 7 -23.54 1.40 2.08
C PHE A 7 -24.61 0.60 1.36
N ILE A 8 -24.42 -0.71 1.29
CA ILE A 8 -25.31 -1.67 0.64
C ILE A 8 -25.68 -2.72 1.67
N LYS A 9 -26.97 -3.03 1.79
CA LYS A 9 -27.40 -4.17 2.61
C LYS A 9 -27.44 -5.40 1.72
N ASN A 10 -26.64 -6.41 2.07
CA ASN A 10 -26.65 -7.68 1.37
C ASN A 10 -27.91 -8.46 1.79
N GLU A 11 -28.81 -8.74 0.85
CA GLU A 11 -30.08 -9.42 1.12
C GLU A 11 -29.88 -10.88 1.51
N ASP A 12 -28.82 -11.52 1.00
CA ASP A 12 -28.54 -12.93 1.21
C ASP A 12 -27.87 -13.20 2.57
N THR A 13 -26.91 -12.35 2.97
CA THR A 13 -26.18 -12.50 4.23
C THR A 13 -26.77 -11.68 5.37
N SER A 14 -27.68 -10.74 5.07
CA SER A 14 -28.15 -9.70 6.00
C SER A 14 -27.04 -8.79 6.57
N GLU A 15 -25.80 -8.94 6.11
CA GLU A 15 -24.68 -8.08 6.50
C GLU A 15 -24.69 -6.78 5.69
N THR A 16 -24.08 -5.73 6.27
CA THR A 16 -23.90 -4.47 5.54
C THR A 16 -22.52 -4.44 4.90
N GLU A 17 -22.49 -4.07 3.63
CA GLU A 17 -21.28 -3.84 2.86
C GLU A 17 -21.08 -2.33 2.67
N LEU A 18 -19.85 -1.87 2.85
CA LEU A 18 -19.41 -0.52 2.56
C LEU A 18 -18.47 -0.58 1.36
N LEU A 19 -18.91 -0.08 0.21
CA LEU A 19 -18.04 0.13 -0.93
C LEU A 19 -17.30 1.45 -0.74
N PHE A 20 -15.98 1.41 -0.63
CA PHE A 20 -15.10 2.55 -0.42
C PHE A 20 -14.20 2.73 -1.64
N ASN A 21 -14.63 3.58 -2.58
CA ASN A 21 -14.07 3.71 -3.92
C ASN A 21 -13.67 5.15 -4.25
N GLY A 22 -12.42 5.35 -4.67
CA GLY A 22 -11.92 6.63 -5.15
C GLY A 22 -11.23 7.49 -4.09
N PRO A 23 -10.85 8.73 -4.43
CA PRO A 23 -10.06 9.58 -3.53
C PRO A 23 -10.83 9.98 -2.26
N ILE A 24 -10.14 9.99 -1.12
CA ILE A 24 -10.67 10.45 0.15
C ILE A 24 -10.65 11.97 0.15
N SER A 25 -11.80 12.60 -0.14
CA SER A 25 -11.96 14.06 -0.18
C SER A 25 -10.94 14.77 -1.11
N GLU A 26 -11.37 15.09 -2.34
CA GLU A 26 -10.52 15.77 -3.33
C GLU A 26 -10.21 17.23 -2.96
N ASP A 27 -10.98 17.84 -2.04
CA ASP A 27 -10.86 19.26 -1.63
C ASP A 27 -10.56 19.35 -0.12
N THR A 28 -9.29 19.55 0.27
CA THR A 28 -8.83 19.38 1.67
C THR A 28 -8.52 20.69 2.41
N TRP A 29 -8.91 20.79 3.69
CA TRP A 29 -8.05 20.71 4.91
C TRP A 29 -8.79 21.18 6.18
N TRP A 30 -9.74 22.11 6.08
CA TRP A 30 -10.57 22.61 7.20
C TRP A 30 -11.98 23.02 6.74
N GLY A 31 -12.53 22.35 5.73
CA GLY A 31 -13.79 22.73 5.08
C GLY A 31 -14.73 21.58 4.73
N ASP A 32 -14.32 20.34 5.00
CA ASP A 32 -15.05 19.16 4.58
C ASP A 32 -15.69 18.40 5.73
N GLU A 33 -16.02 19.08 6.85
CA GLU A 33 -16.78 18.50 7.99
C GLU A 33 -18.03 17.75 7.52
N VAL A 34 -18.59 18.16 6.39
CA VAL A 34 -19.73 17.54 5.71
C VAL A 34 -19.43 16.10 5.31
N THR A 35 -18.23 15.77 4.78
CA THR A 35 -17.88 14.40 4.37
C THR A 35 -17.83 13.43 5.57
N PRO A 36 -17.00 13.64 6.61
CA PRO A 36 -17.00 12.76 7.77
C PRO A 36 -18.29 12.79 8.58
N ALA A 37 -19.01 13.92 8.64
CA ALA A 37 -20.31 13.97 9.31
C ALA A 37 -21.36 13.12 8.57
N LEU A 38 -21.47 13.24 7.25
CA LEU A 38 -22.38 12.42 6.45
C LEU A 38 -22.00 10.93 6.52
N PHE A 39 -20.70 10.61 6.47
CA PHE A 39 -20.23 9.24 6.66
C PHE A 39 -20.64 8.70 8.03
N ARG A 40 -20.45 9.49 9.10
CA ARG A 40 -20.85 9.13 10.47
C ARG A 40 -22.35 8.89 10.57
N ASP A 41 -23.15 9.78 10.00
CA ASP A 41 -24.61 9.69 10.04
C ASP A 41 -25.13 8.44 9.32
N GLU A 42 -24.48 8.05 8.22
CA GLU A 42 -24.82 6.82 7.49
C GLU A 42 -24.31 5.58 8.23
N LEU A 43 -23.09 5.59 8.74
CA LEU A 43 -22.54 4.49 9.53
C LEU A 43 -23.36 4.25 10.80
N SER A 44 -23.91 5.30 11.43
CA SER A 44 -24.73 5.16 12.65
C SER A 44 -26.01 4.35 12.44
N LYS A 45 -26.46 4.21 11.19
CA LYS A 45 -27.64 3.41 10.81
C LYS A 45 -27.29 1.96 10.52
N VAL A 46 -26.00 1.62 10.45
CA VAL A 46 -25.50 0.26 10.23
C VAL A 46 -25.45 -0.46 11.57
N SER A 47 -26.05 -1.65 11.62
CA SER A 47 -25.98 -2.55 12.78
C SER A 47 -25.44 -3.91 12.36
N GLY A 48 -24.84 -4.63 13.30
CA GLY A 48 -24.18 -5.91 13.03
C GLY A 48 -22.81 -5.76 12.36
N ASN A 49 -22.32 -6.85 11.77
CA ASN A 49 -21.02 -6.87 11.11
C ASN A 49 -21.02 -5.98 9.86
N LEU A 50 -19.85 -5.42 9.58
CA LEU A 50 -19.61 -4.54 8.45
C LEU A 50 -18.46 -5.10 7.62
N THR A 51 -18.71 -5.35 6.33
CA THR A 51 -17.65 -5.63 5.36
C THR A 51 -17.32 -4.37 4.58
N VAL A 52 -16.07 -3.92 4.60
CA VAL A 52 -15.61 -2.75 3.85
C VAL A 52 -14.82 -3.22 2.64
N TRP A 53 -15.33 -3.01 1.43
CA TRP A 53 -14.60 -3.21 0.18
C TRP A 53 -13.83 -1.94 -0.16
N LEU A 54 -12.50 -1.99 -0.07
CA LEU A 54 -11.63 -0.83 -0.15
C LEU A 54 -10.81 -0.82 -1.45
N ASN A 55 -11.06 0.21 -2.26
CA ASN A 55 -10.33 0.52 -3.49
C ASN A 55 -10.13 2.03 -3.63
N SER A 56 -9.08 2.54 -2.98
CA SER A 56 -8.82 3.98 -2.90
C SER A 56 -7.33 4.31 -3.02
N PRO A 57 -6.97 5.34 -3.81
CA PRO A 57 -5.61 5.85 -3.91
C PRO A 57 -5.20 6.68 -2.67
N GLY A 58 -6.09 6.88 -1.70
CA GLY A 58 -5.89 7.78 -0.56
C GLY A 58 -6.48 9.16 -0.80
N GLY A 59 -5.97 10.16 -0.07
CA GLY A 59 -6.49 11.54 -0.07
C GLY A 59 -6.19 12.22 1.26
N ASP A 60 -7.16 12.96 1.79
CA ASP A 60 -7.03 13.70 3.04
C ASP A 60 -6.75 12.79 4.24
N VAL A 61 -5.64 13.04 4.93
CA VAL A 61 -5.21 12.24 6.08
C VAL A 61 -6.14 12.41 7.28
N PHE A 62 -6.70 13.60 7.51
CA PHE A 62 -7.55 13.86 8.67
C PHE A 62 -8.93 13.22 8.51
N ALA A 63 -9.52 13.29 7.32
CA ALA A 63 -10.75 12.58 6.97
C ALA A 63 -10.54 11.06 7.08
N ALA A 64 -9.41 10.54 6.62
CA ALA A 64 -9.05 9.14 6.79
C ALA A 64 -8.92 8.75 8.28
N SER A 65 -8.26 9.57 9.11
CA SER A 65 -8.18 9.35 10.57
C SER A 65 -9.55 9.37 11.26
N GLN A 66 -10.45 10.25 10.82
CA GLN A 66 -11.82 10.28 11.34
C GLN A 66 -12.60 9.02 10.95
N ILE A 67 -12.53 8.59 9.69
CA ILE A 67 -13.15 7.35 9.21
C ILE A 67 -12.57 6.14 9.94
N TYR A 68 -11.24 6.06 10.07
CA TYR A 68 -10.56 5.03 10.86
C TYR A 68 -11.16 4.93 12.27
N SER A 69 -11.29 6.06 12.96
CA SER A 69 -11.82 6.11 14.32
C SER A 69 -13.30 5.69 14.38
N MET A 70 -14.10 6.08 13.40
CA MET A 70 -15.51 5.69 13.30
C MET A 70 -15.66 4.18 13.07
N LEU A 71 -14.84 3.60 12.18
CA LEU A 71 -14.82 2.16 11.93
C LEU A 71 -14.36 1.39 13.18
N LYS A 72 -13.29 1.83 13.85
CA LYS A 72 -12.84 1.20 15.12
C LYS A 72 -13.86 1.29 16.25
N ASN A 73 -14.74 2.30 16.23
CA ASN A 73 -15.80 2.45 17.23
C ASN A 73 -17.11 1.72 16.86
N HIS A 74 -17.19 1.14 15.65
CA HIS A 74 -18.33 0.33 15.24
C HIS A 74 -18.52 -0.86 16.18
N LYS A 75 -19.77 -1.22 16.49
CA LYS A 75 -20.06 -2.24 17.52
C LYS A 75 -19.97 -3.67 17.00
N GLY A 76 -20.20 -3.88 15.71
CA GLY A 76 -20.01 -5.19 15.07
C GLY A 76 -18.59 -5.37 14.59
N LYS A 77 -18.25 -6.59 14.16
CA LYS A 77 -16.95 -6.87 13.55
C LYS A 77 -16.80 -6.10 12.25
N VAL A 78 -15.71 -5.37 12.08
CA VAL A 78 -15.35 -4.70 10.82
C VAL A 78 -14.34 -5.56 10.07
N THR A 79 -14.73 -6.04 8.88
CA THR A 79 -13.84 -6.77 7.98
C THR A 79 -13.50 -5.88 6.80
N VAL A 80 -12.26 -5.44 6.68
CA VAL A 80 -11.78 -4.70 5.51
C VAL A 80 -11.26 -5.67 4.46
N LYS A 81 -11.66 -5.49 3.21
CA LYS A 81 -11.24 -6.27 2.04
C LYS A 81 -10.69 -5.31 1.00
N ILE A 82 -9.37 -5.33 0.80
CA ILE A 82 -8.70 -4.56 -0.22
C ILE A 82 -8.82 -5.33 -1.54
N ASP A 83 -9.67 -4.90 -2.45
CA ASP A 83 -9.98 -5.61 -3.70
C ASP A 83 -9.33 -4.98 -4.95
N GLY A 84 -8.81 -3.75 -4.84
CA GLY A 84 -8.01 -3.10 -5.88
C GLY A 84 -6.75 -2.46 -5.31
N ILE A 85 -6.89 -1.31 -4.65
CA ILE A 85 -5.77 -0.58 -4.05
C ILE A 85 -6.14 0.01 -2.69
N ALA A 86 -5.20 -0.03 -1.74
CA ALA A 86 -5.24 0.79 -0.54
C ALA A 86 -3.92 1.56 -0.44
N ALA A 87 -3.89 2.77 -1.00
CA ALA A 87 -2.67 3.60 -1.04
C ALA A 87 -2.80 4.85 -0.16
N SER A 88 -1.67 5.32 0.36
CA SER A 88 -1.60 6.56 1.15
C SER A 88 -2.62 6.54 2.30
N ALA A 89 -3.41 7.58 2.51
CA ALA A 89 -4.41 7.68 3.58
C ALA A 89 -5.42 6.51 3.59
N ALA A 90 -5.70 5.86 2.46
CA ALA A 90 -6.59 4.69 2.42
C ALA A 90 -5.97 3.46 3.09
N SER A 91 -4.63 3.32 3.04
CA SER A 91 -3.94 2.24 3.76
C SER A 91 -4.06 2.41 5.28
N VAL A 92 -4.15 3.65 5.79
CA VAL A 92 -4.48 3.93 7.20
C VAL A 92 -5.90 3.47 7.52
N VAL A 93 -6.89 3.80 6.67
CA VAL A 93 -8.28 3.32 6.84
C VAL A 93 -8.34 1.79 6.86
N ALA A 94 -7.52 1.12 6.04
CA ALA A 94 -7.48 -0.34 6.01
C ALA A 94 -7.07 -0.98 7.35
N MET A 95 -6.27 -0.27 8.16
CA MET A 95 -5.86 -0.72 9.49
C MET A 95 -7.01 -0.67 10.51
N ALA A 96 -8.16 -0.04 10.17
CA ALA A 96 -9.33 -0.01 11.04
C ALA A 96 -10.08 -1.35 11.13
N GLY A 97 -9.79 -2.30 10.22
CA GLY A 97 -10.41 -3.62 10.23
C GLY A 97 -10.00 -4.42 11.46
N ASP A 98 -10.98 -5.02 12.14
CA ASP A 98 -10.71 -6.10 13.09
C ASP A 98 -10.11 -7.30 12.36
N GLU A 99 -10.56 -7.52 11.11
CA GLU A 99 -9.90 -8.37 10.12
C GLU A 99 -9.67 -7.56 8.84
N THR A 100 -8.49 -7.67 8.25
CA THR A 100 -8.08 -6.98 7.02
C THR A 100 -7.57 -8.03 6.04
N LEU A 101 -8.22 -8.14 4.89
CA LEU A 101 -7.88 -9.09 3.84
C LEU A 101 -7.50 -8.33 2.57
N ILE A 102 -6.65 -8.93 1.73
CA ILE A 102 -6.23 -8.35 0.45
C ILE A 102 -6.42 -9.33 -0.70
N ALA A 103 -6.97 -8.86 -1.83
CA ALA A 103 -7.08 -9.67 -3.03
C ALA A 103 -5.69 -10.03 -3.57
N PRO A 104 -5.51 -11.20 -4.20
CA PRO A 104 -4.20 -11.64 -4.68
C PRO A 104 -3.58 -10.69 -5.72
N THR A 105 -4.42 -9.91 -6.42
CA THR A 105 -4.03 -8.92 -7.42
C THR A 105 -4.00 -7.49 -6.89
N ALA A 106 -4.40 -7.26 -5.64
CA ALA A 106 -4.46 -5.94 -5.05
C ALA A 106 -3.11 -5.48 -4.50
N MET A 107 -3.00 -4.17 -4.34
CA MET A 107 -1.79 -3.49 -3.87
C MET A 107 -2.09 -2.61 -2.66
N MET A 108 -1.13 -2.54 -1.74
CA MET A 108 -1.09 -1.55 -0.68
C MET A 108 0.12 -0.64 -0.88
N MET A 109 -0.03 0.65 -0.59
CA MET A 109 1.09 1.59 -0.60
C MET A 109 1.06 2.45 0.66
N ILE A 110 2.21 2.55 1.31
CA ILE A 110 2.43 3.46 2.44
C ILE A 110 3.56 4.43 2.10
N HIS A 111 3.37 5.70 2.47
CA HIS A 111 4.35 6.76 2.23
C HIS A 111 4.23 7.87 3.28
N ASP A 112 5.20 8.78 3.32
CA ASP A 112 5.17 9.94 4.20
C ASP A 112 4.01 10.91 3.83
N PRO A 113 3.41 11.63 4.80
CA PRO A 113 2.41 12.64 4.48
C PRO A 113 3.03 13.76 3.64
N SER A 114 2.26 14.25 2.67
CA SER A 114 2.69 15.32 1.76
C SER A 114 1.71 16.48 1.80
N THR A 115 2.21 17.71 1.73
CA THR A 115 1.39 18.92 1.58
C THR A 115 2.07 19.93 0.66
N SER A 116 1.32 20.94 0.21
CA SER A 116 1.84 22.13 -0.45
C SER A 116 1.72 23.32 0.50
N ALA A 117 2.83 23.98 0.82
CA ALA A 117 2.87 25.14 1.70
C ALA A 117 3.54 26.34 1.00
N MET A 118 3.10 27.56 1.32
CA MET A 118 3.69 28.81 0.86
C MET A 118 3.70 29.83 2.00
N GLY A 119 4.80 30.57 2.16
CA GLY A 119 4.94 31.55 3.22
C GLY A 119 6.40 31.94 3.45
N ASN A 120 6.67 32.61 4.57
CA ASN A 120 8.04 32.92 4.98
C ASN A 120 8.72 31.68 5.61
N LYS A 121 10.00 31.83 6.00
CA LYS A 121 10.77 30.75 6.63
C LYS A 121 10.05 30.11 7.83
N ALA A 122 9.50 30.92 8.73
CA ALA A 122 8.82 30.42 9.93
C ALA A 122 7.51 29.68 9.60
N ASP A 123 6.82 30.07 8.53
CA ASP A 123 5.65 29.34 8.04
C ASP A 123 6.04 27.96 7.48
N MET A 124 7.18 27.88 6.78
CA MET A 124 7.69 26.59 6.26
C MET A 124 8.16 25.66 7.38
N GLU A 125 8.82 26.20 8.40
CA GLU A 125 9.23 25.42 9.58
C GLU A 125 8.01 24.82 10.30
N LYS A 126 6.93 25.60 10.49
CA LYS A 126 5.67 25.09 11.05
C LYS A 126 5.01 24.01 10.18
N ALA A 127 5.09 24.14 8.86
CA ALA A 127 4.56 23.12 7.94
C ALA A 127 5.33 21.79 8.05
N ILE A 128 6.65 21.86 8.20
CA ILE A 128 7.51 20.68 8.43
C ILE A 128 7.16 20.03 9.77
N GLU A 129 7.06 20.81 10.85
CA GLU A 129 6.65 20.31 12.17
C GLU A 129 5.30 19.59 12.12
N LEU A 130 4.31 20.19 11.44
CA LEU A 130 2.99 19.56 11.27
C LEU A 130 3.07 18.22 10.51
N LEU A 131 3.86 18.15 9.43
CA LEU A 131 4.00 16.90 8.67
C LEU A 131 4.65 15.79 9.51
N GLU A 132 5.60 16.12 10.37
CA GLU A 132 6.22 15.14 11.28
C GLU A 132 5.21 14.62 12.31
N GLU A 133 4.41 15.50 12.92
CA GLU A 133 3.33 15.09 13.84
C GLU A 133 2.27 14.24 13.15
N VAL A 134 1.90 14.58 11.91
CA VAL A 134 0.98 13.77 11.10
C VAL A 134 1.59 12.39 10.83
N LYS A 135 2.88 12.31 10.47
CA LYS A 135 3.59 11.05 10.24
C LYS A 135 3.56 10.17 11.49
N GLU A 136 3.90 10.72 12.65
CA GLU A 136 3.85 9.99 13.92
C GLU A 136 2.43 9.52 14.26
N SER A 137 1.42 10.33 13.93
CA SER A 137 0.02 9.96 14.15
C SER A 137 -0.42 8.73 13.33
N ILE A 138 -0.04 8.66 12.05
CA ILE A 138 -0.43 7.56 11.16
C ILE A 138 0.41 6.30 11.35
N ILE A 139 1.66 6.43 11.84
CA ILE A 139 2.48 5.27 12.28
C ILE A 139 1.74 4.45 13.33
N ASN A 140 0.97 5.08 14.23
CA ASN A 140 0.23 4.37 15.27
C ASN A 140 -0.75 3.33 14.69
N ALA A 141 -1.40 3.63 13.57
CA ALA A 141 -2.33 2.70 12.94
C ALA A 141 -1.60 1.46 12.37
N TYR A 142 -0.46 1.68 11.71
CA TYR A 142 0.37 0.60 11.18
C TYR A 142 1.03 -0.22 12.30
N GLU A 143 1.51 0.41 13.35
CA GLU A 143 2.13 -0.28 14.50
C GLU A 143 1.11 -1.13 15.25
N THR A 144 -0.13 -0.65 15.36
CA THR A 144 -1.20 -1.42 16.02
C THR A 144 -1.57 -2.67 15.23
N LYS A 145 -1.58 -2.58 13.89
CA LYS A 145 -1.98 -3.68 13.01
C LYS A 145 -0.84 -4.66 12.72
N SER A 146 0.33 -4.12 12.39
CA SER A 146 1.53 -4.89 12.09
C SER A 146 2.31 -5.26 13.35
N HIS A 147 3.28 -6.17 13.21
CA HIS A 147 4.22 -6.49 14.28
C HIS A 147 5.59 -5.83 14.06
N LEU A 148 5.62 -4.76 13.27
CA LEU A 148 6.84 -4.05 12.92
C LEU A 148 7.16 -2.96 13.94
N SER A 149 8.45 -2.77 14.24
CA SER A 149 8.90 -1.63 15.03
C SER A 149 8.58 -0.31 14.33
N ARG A 150 8.29 0.77 15.09
CA ARG A 150 8.08 2.13 14.54
C ARG A 150 9.16 2.55 13.55
N ASN A 151 10.44 2.34 13.87
CA ASN A 151 11.56 2.72 12.98
C ASN A 151 11.48 2.01 11.62
N LYS A 152 11.03 0.74 11.61
CA LYS A 152 10.85 -0.01 10.37
C LYS A 152 9.69 0.56 9.56
N ILE A 153 8.56 0.87 10.21
CA ILE A 153 7.39 1.48 9.57
C ILE A 153 7.76 2.85 8.99
N ALA A 154 8.39 3.71 9.78
CA ALA A 154 8.86 5.03 9.36
C ALA A 154 9.77 4.95 8.14
N LYS A 155 10.68 3.97 8.09
CA LYS A 155 11.54 3.74 6.94
C LYS A 155 10.76 3.31 5.69
N LEU A 156 9.78 2.42 5.84
CA LEU A 156 8.94 1.99 4.70
C LEU A 156 8.11 3.16 4.15
N MET A 157 7.63 4.05 5.01
CA MET A 157 6.91 5.26 4.60
C MET A 157 7.83 6.24 3.85
N SER A 158 9.02 6.52 4.39
CA SER A 158 9.97 7.40 3.68
C SER A 158 10.47 6.83 2.35
N ASP A 159 10.41 5.51 2.16
CA ASP A 159 10.77 4.85 0.91
C ASP A 159 9.64 4.81 -0.14
N GLU A 160 8.43 5.29 0.19
CA GLU A 160 7.21 5.06 -0.60
C GLU A 160 7.06 3.59 -0.99
N THR A 161 6.68 2.76 -0.01
CA THR A 161 6.69 1.31 -0.21
C THR A 161 5.39 0.80 -0.81
N TRP A 162 5.51 0.14 -1.95
CA TRP A 162 4.45 -0.66 -2.58
C TRP A 162 4.54 -2.14 -2.17
N LEU A 163 3.43 -2.67 -1.67
CA LEU A 163 3.28 -4.03 -1.16
C LEU A 163 2.20 -4.76 -1.97
N ASN A 164 2.56 -5.92 -2.52
CA ASN A 164 1.57 -6.86 -3.03
C ASN A 164 0.96 -7.68 -1.89
N ALA A 165 -0.09 -8.44 -2.17
CA ALA A 165 -0.81 -9.27 -1.19
C ALA A 165 0.10 -10.10 -0.27
N LYS A 166 1.10 -10.79 -0.84
CA LYS A 166 2.02 -11.64 -0.07
C LYS A 166 2.87 -10.82 0.89
N LYS A 167 3.50 -9.73 0.40
CA LYS A 167 4.35 -8.88 1.23
C LYS A 167 3.54 -8.18 2.32
N ALA A 168 2.33 -7.70 2.01
CA ALA A 168 1.46 -7.07 2.99
C ALA A 168 1.11 -8.05 4.13
N HIS A 169 0.81 -9.31 3.78
CA HIS A 169 0.50 -10.36 4.75
C HIS A 169 1.73 -10.77 5.56
N GLU A 170 2.87 -11.02 4.91
CA GLU A 170 4.15 -11.36 5.56
C GLU A 170 4.60 -10.29 6.56
N MET A 171 4.32 -9.01 6.28
CA MET A 171 4.65 -7.88 7.14
C MET A 171 3.57 -7.57 8.19
N GLY A 172 2.43 -8.27 8.17
CA GLY A 172 1.33 -8.09 9.13
C GLY A 172 0.46 -6.86 8.90
N PHE A 173 0.52 -6.23 7.72
CA PHE A 173 -0.43 -5.15 7.39
C PHE A 173 -1.84 -5.68 7.12
N VAL A 174 -1.96 -6.97 6.78
CA VAL A 174 -3.22 -7.65 6.53
C VAL A 174 -3.17 -9.03 7.19
N ASP A 175 -4.32 -9.54 7.59
CA ASP A 175 -4.49 -10.82 8.29
C ASP A 175 -4.60 -12.01 7.32
N GLY A 176 -4.88 -11.76 6.04
CA GLY A 176 -5.02 -12.83 5.05
C GLY A 176 -5.15 -12.35 3.61
N ILE A 177 -5.08 -13.32 2.69
CA ILE A 177 -5.27 -13.10 1.26
C ILE A 177 -6.64 -13.67 0.87
N LEU A 178 -7.46 -12.86 0.20
CA LEU A 178 -8.78 -13.29 -0.28
C LEU A 178 -8.65 -14.47 -1.25
N PHE A 179 -9.63 -15.38 -1.19
CA PHE A 179 -9.74 -16.55 -2.09
C PHE A 179 -8.57 -17.54 -1.97
N ALA A 180 -7.65 -17.34 -1.03
CA ALA A 180 -6.67 -18.36 -0.72
C ALA A 180 -7.42 -19.55 -0.11
N GLU A 181 -7.55 -20.64 -0.86
CA GLU A 181 -7.98 -21.89 -0.26
C GLU A 181 -6.94 -22.28 0.80
N ASN A 182 -7.40 -22.78 1.95
CA ASN A 182 -6.56 -23.52 2.88
C ASN A 182 -5.98 -24.71 2.10
N LYS A 183 -4.84 -24.51 1.44
CA LYS A 183 -4.09 -25.60 0.82
C LYS A 183 -3.77 -26.56 1.95
N LYS A 184 -4.56 -27.63 2.06
CA LYS A 184 -4.10 -28.85 2.72
C LYS A 184 -2.72 -29.14 2.13
N PRO A 185 -1.70 -29.44 2.94
CA PRO A 185 -0.40 -29.81 2.42
C PRO A 185 -0.63 -30.87 1.35
N PHE A 186 -0.12 -30.64 0.14
CA PHE A 186 -0.01 -31.72 -0.83
C PHE A 186 0.67 -32.89 -0.10
N PRO A 187 0.15 -34.13 -0.18
CA PRO A 187 0.89 -35.28 0.32
C PRO A 187 2.29 -35.23 -0.28
N PRO A 188 3.35 -35.52 0.48
CA PRO A 188 4.69 -35.60 -0.10
C PRO A 188 4.61 -36.58 -1.27
N GLU A 189 5.12 -36.17 -2.44
CA GLU A 189 5.33 -37.08 -3.55
C GLU A 189 6.12 -38.27 -3.02
N GLU A 190 5.52 -39.47 -3.11
CA GLU A 190 6.18 -40.72 -2.81
C GLU A 190 7.41 -40.85 -3.72
N GLY A 191 8.51 -41.28 -3.11
CA GLY A 191 9.86 -41.01 -3.59
C GLY A 191 10.17 -41.57 -4.96
N GLU A 192 10.88 -40.76 -5.73
CA GLU A 192 11.87 -41.26 -6.67
C GLU A 192 13.20 -41.37 -5.89
N GLU A 193 13.61 -42.61 -5.63
CA GLU A 193 14.94 -42.94 -5.11
C GLU A 193 15.98 -42.60 -6.18
N GLU A 194 16.89 -41.69 -5.89
CA GLU A 194 18.21 -41.60 -6.55
C GLU A 194 19.31 -41.71 -5.49
N PRO A 195 20.45 -42.36 -5.80
CA PRO A 195 21.30 -43.01 -4.82
C PRO A 195 22.28 -42.05 -4.13
N ASP A 196 22.73 -42.49 -2.95
CA ASP A 196 23.70 -41.89 -2.05
C ASP A 196 24.92 -41.25 -2.75
N GLU A 197 25.21 -39.99 -2.42
CA GLU A 197 26.59 -39.49 -2.32
C GLU A 197 26.77 -38.64 -1.05
N ASP A 198 27.82 -39.00 -0.32
CA ASP A 198 28.21 -38.55 1.00
C ASP A 198 28.50 -37.04 1.14
N GLU A 199 28.11 -36.53 2.31
CA GLU A 199 28.66 -35.41 3.09
C GLU A 199 29.45 -34.28 2.38
N LYS A 200 28.87 -33.07 2.43
CA LYS A 200 29.51 -31.90 3.09
C LYS A 200 28.48 -30.81 3.41
N LYS A 201 28.25 -30.62 4.71
CA LYS A 201 27.54 -29.46 5.27
C LYS A 201 28.49 -28.26 5.26
N GLU A 202 28.15 -27.21 4.52
CA GLU A 202 28.42 -25.80 4.86
C GLU A 202 27.80 -24.88 3.79
N ASP A 203 27.28 -23.73 4.22
CA ASP A 203 26.85 -22.57 3.41
C ASP A 203 25.49 -22.54 2.67
N THR A 204 24.40 -22.66 3.43
CA THR A 204 23.07 -22.16 2.98
C THR A 204 22.89 -20.64 3.14
N LEU A 205 23.81 -19.94 3.82
CA LEU A 205 23.73 -18.48 3.99
C LEU A 205 24.30 -17.68 2.79
N THR A 206 25.21 -18.28 2.01
CA THR A 206 25.94 -17.63 0.91
C THR A 206 25.17 -17.67 -0.42
N ALA A 207 24.14 -18.53 -0.54
CA ALA A 207 23.31 -18.63 -1.74
C ALA A 207 22.33 -17.46 -1.93
N MET A 208 21.95 -16.75 -0.85
CA MET A 208 21.03 -15.59 -0.93
C MET A 208 21.69 -14.29 -1.41
N THR A 209 23.03 -14.23 -1.49
CA THR A 209 23.76 -13.02 -1.92
C THR A 209 24.23 -13.06 -3.38
N TYR A 210 24.19 -14.20 -4.07
CA TYR A 210 24.72 -14.33 -5.44
C TYR A 210 23.70 -14.30 -6.58
N SER A 211 22.41 -14.07 -6.31
CA SER A 211 21.35 -14.05 -7.34
C SER A 211 20.82 -12.65 -7.73
N LYS A 212 21.58 -11.58 -7.45
CA LYS A 212 21.23 -10.21 -7.90
C LYS A 212 21.87 -9.80 -9.23
N SER A 213 23.05 -10.34 -9.58
CA SER A 213 23.82 -9.87 -10.75
C SER A 213 23.50 -10.63 -12.05
N LYS A 214 23.39 -11.96 -12.01
CA LYS A 214 23.09 -12.76 -13.22
C LYS A 214 21.68 -12.50 -13.76
N ASN A 215 20.70 -12.35 -12.89
CA ASN A 215 19.30 -12.11 -13.30
C ASN A 215 19.08 -10.72 -13.92
N LEU A 216 19.84 -9.71 -13.48
CA LEU A 216 19.79 -8.37 -14.07
C LEU A 216 20.42 -8.34 -15.47
N SER A 217 21.52 -9.07 -15.70
CA SER A 217 22.14 -9.16 -17.03
C SER A 217 21.24 -9.88 -18.06
N ALA A 218 20.57 -10.96 -17.64
CA ALA A 218 19.63 -11.70 -18.47
C ALA A 218 18.37 -10.89 -18.78
N PHE A 219 17.91 -10.07 -17.84
CA PHE A 219 16.79 -9.15 -18.05
C PHE A 219 17.18 -7.98 -18.96
N LEU A 220 18.32 -7.32 -18.73
CA LEU A 220 18.79 -6.20 -19.56
C LEU A 220 19.09 -6.62 -21.00
N SER A 221 19.65 -7.82 -21.22
CA SER A 221 19.88 -8.35 -22.58
C SER A 221 18.59 -8.64 -23.35
N LYS A 222 17.53 -9.11 -22.67
CA LYS A 222 16.21 -9.30 -23.28
C LYS A 222 15.50 -7.98 -23.57
N VAL A 223 15.66 -6.97 -22.71
CA VAL A 223 15.08 -5.64 -22.91
C VAL A 223 15.82 -4.88 -24.03
N SER A 224 17.14 -5.02 -24.14
CA SER A 224 17.91 -4.40 -25.23
C SER A 224 17.70 -5.07 -26.59
N ALA A 225 17.40 -6.37 -26.61
CA ALA A 225 17.12 -7.10 -27.85
C ALA A 225 15.74 -6.76 -28.47
N SER A 226 14.86 -6.08 -27.73
CA SER A 226 13.50 -5.75 -28.17
C SER A 226 13.30 -4.28 -28.57
N ALA A 227 14.37 -3.47 -28.61
CA ALA A 227 14.31 -2.08 -29.04
C ALA A 227 14.81 -1.93 -30.49
N GLU A 228 13.96 -1.43 -31.39
CA GLU A 228 14.37 -1.07 -32.75
C GLU A 228 15.40 0.08 -32.73
N PRO A 229 16.38 0.11 -33.67
CA PRO A 229 17.41 1.13 -33.67
C PRO A 229 16.82 2.48 -34.11
N VAL A 230 16.61 3.39 -33.16
CA VAL A 230 16.30 4.78 -33.43
C VAL A 230 17.56 5.44 -34.03
N LYS A 231 17.46 6.00 -35.23
CA LYS A 231 18.51 6.84 -35.85
C LYS A 231 18.75 8.10 -35.01
N GLY A 232 19.64 8.00 -34.03
CA GLY A 232 20.18 9.14 -33.32
C GLY A 232 21.21 9.89 -34.18
N THR A 233 21.26 11.21 -34.03
CA THR A 233 22.28 12.05 -34.65
C THR A 233 23.65 11.68 -34.09
N PRO A 234 24.67 11.41 -34.93
CA PRO A 234 25.97 10.96 -34.43
C PRO A 234 26.67 12.03 -33.58
N ILE A 235 27.49 11.56 -32.63
CA ILE A 235 28.06 12.36 -31.53
C ILE A 235 28.92 13.52 -32.04
N ASP A 236 29.57 13.34 -33.19
CA ASP A 236 30.37 14.36 -33.87
C ASP A 236 29.56 15.62 -34.26
N GLN A 237 28.26 15.47 -34.57
CA GLN A 237 27.38 16.59 -34.85
C GLN A 237 26.90 17.30 -33.57
N LEU A 238 26.81 16.58 -32.44
CA LEU A 238 26.44 17.15 -31.14
C LEU A 238 27.58 18.00 -30.58
N GLU A 239 28.82 17.54 -30.71
CA GLU A 239 30.00 18.29 -30.28
C GLU A 239 30.18 19.59 -31.09
N LYS A 240 29.92 19.56 -32.40
CA LYS A 240 29.92 20.78 -33.23
C LYS A 240 28.88 21.81 -32.78
N ARG A 241 27.68 21.36 -32.38
CA ARG A 241 26.62 22.25 -31.88
C ARG A 241 26.96 22.82 -30.50
N LEU A 242 27.59 22.03 -29.63
CA LEU A 242 28.05 22.48 -28.33
C LEU A 242 29.16 23.54 -28.45
N ALA A 243 30.04 23.42 -29.45
CA ALA A 243 31.10 24.39 -29.71
C ALA A 243 30.56 25.76 -30.20
N LEU A 244 29.41 25.77 -30.89
CA LEU A 244 28.76 26.99 -31.37
C LEU A 244 28.03 27.79 -30.28
N LEU A 245 27.80 27.20 -29.11
CA LEU A 245 27.12 27.82 -27.97
C LEU A 245 28.09 28.48 -26.96
N LYS A 246 29.40 28.48 -27.26
CA LYS A 246 30.45 29.00 -26.36
C LYS A 246 30.95 30.42 -26.71
N TYR A 247 30.16 31.23 -27.42
CA TYR A 247 30.39 32.66 -27.59
C TYR A 247 29.11 33.45 -27.31
#